data_AF-A0A803P4I7-F1
#
_entry.id   AF-A0A803P4I7-F1
#
_cell.length_a   1.000
_cell.length_b   1.000
_cell.length_c   1.000
_cell.angle_alpha   90.00
_cell.angle_beta   90.00
_cell.angle_gamma   90.00
#
_symmetry.space_group_name_H-M   'P 1'
#
loop_
_entity.id
_entity.type
_entity.pdbx_description
1 polymer ?
#
loop_
_entity_poly.entity_id
_entity_poly.type
_entity_poly.pdbx_seq_one_letter_code
_entity_poly.pdbx_strand_id
1 'polypeptide(L)'
;MTARIKSWSSRNLSFAGRITLINSVLVTIQAYWSQMMIMPKKVLKSLEAICRSFLWKGQALFHGAGVVAWENVCQPKSAGGLGIKKLEEWNKAAICKYIWAISNKQESLWLRWVHSVYIKKQEWWSFSASVHFSFYWKKMVALKDHIKNIADSAEFQRLKTKDQLVRYGIQVNERCSLCDVQNENGQHLFFECSVASQCLLEIESWLKWNARAKSLPQLVRWIGKAKISKFKKQVYAAAIAALVYSIWRTRNAVIWQENSLNSNRLIEDTKWSLKLQISIFLPKKILNVDKDWFYAL
;
A
#
# COMPACT_ATOMS: atom_id res chain seq x y z
N MET A 1 -28.13 15.44 4.73
CA MET A 1 -27.68 15.21 6.13
C MET A 1 -28.55 15.98 7.13
N THR A 2 -28.71 17.29 6.97
CA THR A 2 -29.46 18.17 7.89
C THR A 2 -30.90 17.74 8.17
N ALA A 3 -31.65 17.27 7.16
CA ALA A 3 -33.01 16.77 7.34
C ALA A 3 -33.08 15.54 8.27
N ARG A 4 -32.13 14.59 8.13
CA ARG A 4 -32.04 13.42 9.01
C ARG A 4 -31.72 13.83 10.44
N ILE A 5 -30.80 14.78 10.61
CA ILE A 5 -30.47 15.30 11.94
C ILE A 5 -31.68 15.96 12.58
N LYS A 6 -32.42 16.83 11.86
CA LYS A 6 -33.65 17.44 12.39
C LYS A 6 -34.67 16.39 12.88
N SER A 7 -34.82 15.29 12.15
CA SER A 7 -35.70 14.17 12.55
C SER A 7 -35.17 13.38 13.75
N TRP A 8 -33.85 13.27 13.92
CA TRP A 8 -33.25 12.62 15.08
C TRP A 8 -33.20 13.50 16.32
N SER A 9 -33.10 14.82 16.14
CA SER A 9 -33.13 15.80 17.22
C SER A 9 -34.42 15.76 18.03
N SER A 10 -35.54 15.34 17.43
CA SER A 10 -36.82 15.19 18.14
C SER A 10 -36.92 13.88 18.95
N ARG A 11 -35.95 12.97 18.78
CA ARG A 11 -35.88 11.71 19.53
C ARG A 11 -34.81 11.90 20.60
N ASN A 12 -35.12 11.71 21.88
CA ASN A 12 -34.16 11.88 22.98
C ASN A 12 -33.04 10.82 22.93
N LEU A 13 -32.06 11.04 22.06
CA LEU A 13 -30.97 10.10 21.78
C LEU A 13 -29.83 10.25 22.77
N SER A 14 -29.35 9.10 23.28
CA SER A 14 -28.13 9.01 24.07
C SER A 14 -26.90 9.44 23.26
N PHE A 15 -25.83 9.84 23.96
CA PHE A 15 -24.57 10.23 23.33
C PHE A 15 -24.01 9.11 22.44
N ALA A 16 -24.02 7.87 22.95
CA ALA A 16 -23.62 6.68 22.20
C ALA A 16 -24.49 6.47 20.94
N GLY A 17 -25.81 6.66 21.04
CA GLY A 17 -26.72 6.55 19.89
C GLY A 17 -26.41 7.57 18.80
N ARG A 18 -26.04 8.81 19.16
CA ARG A 18 -25.64 9.85 18.21
C ARG A 18 -24.34 9.51 17.49
N ILE A 19 -23.34 8.97 18.20
CA ILE A 19 -22.09 8.50 17.59
C ILE A 19 -22.38 7.42 16.55
N THR A 20 -23.21 6.44 16.92
CA THR A 20 -23.59 5.35 16.01
C THR A 20 -24.23 5.89 14.73
N LEU A 21 -25.18 6.82 14.85
CA LEU A 21 -25.83 7.45 13.68
C LEU A 21 -24.87 8.30 12.83
N ILE A 22 -23.91 8.98 13.46
CA ILE A 22 -22.86 9.71 12.74
C ILE A 22 -22.07 8.72 11.88
N ASN A 23 -21.56 7.65 12.47
CA ASN A 23 -20.69 6.70 11.78
C ASN A 23 -21.43 5.86 10.73
N SER A 24 -22.66 5.42 11.02
CA SER A 24 -23.40 4.53 10.13
C SER A 24 -24.15 5.25 9.00
N VAL A 25 -24.61 6.49 9.23
CA VAL A 25 -25.46 7.22 8.27
C VAL A 25 -24.82 8.50 7.76
N LEU A 26 -24.31 9.36 8.65
CA LEU A 26 -23.80 10.67 8.20
C LEU A 26 -22.48 10.54 7.43
N VAL A 27 -21.53 9.78 8.00
CA VAL A 27 -20.24 9.52 7.37
C VAL A 27 -20.41 8.71 6.08
N THR A 28 -21.37 7.78 6.00
CA THR A 28 -21.61 6.99 4.77
C THR A 28 -22.20 7.84 3.64
N ILE A 29 -23.15 8.74 3.94
CA ILE A 29 -23.65 9.72 2.96
C ILE A 29 -22.50 10.58 2.43
N GLN A 30 -21.63 11.06 3.32
CA GLN A 30 -20.47 11.87 2.91
C GLN A 30 -19.44 11.05 2.14
N ALA A 31 -19.25 9.77 2.48
CA ALA A 31 -18.32 8.87 1.81
C ALA A 31 -18.72 8.62 0.35
N TYR A 32 -20.02 8.56 0.05
CA TYR A 32 -20.52 8.46 -1.32
C TYR A 32 -20.06 9.66 -2.17
N TRP A 33 -20.31 10.89 -1.71
CA TRP A 33 -19.90 12.09 -2.44
C TRP A 33 -18.38 12.25 -2.52
N SER A 34 -17.67 11.89 -1.44
CA SER A 34 -16.20 11.88 -1.41
C SER A 34 -15.57 11.01 -2.46
N GLN A 35 -16.26 9.95 -2.84
CA GLN A 35 -15.81 9.02 -3.86
C GLN A 35 -16.03 9.52 -5.28
N MET A 36 -16.86 10.55 -5.50
CA MET A 36 -17.14 11.08 -6.84
C MET A 36 -16.43 12.41 -7.09
N MET A 37 -16.23 13.22 -6.04
CA MET A 37 -15.67 14.55 -6.19
C MET A 37 -14.72 14.97 -5.06
N ILE A 38 -13.74 15.80 -5.42
CA ILE A 38 -12.92 16.57 -4.48
C ILE A 38 -13.80 17.67 -3.89
N MET A 39 -14.12 17.55 -2.60
CA MET A 39 -15.01 18.50 -1.93
C MET A 39 -14.28 19.79 -1.56
N PRO A 40 -14.91 20.96 -1.73
CA PRO A 40 -14.35 22.21 -1.23
C PRO A 40 -14.18 22.18 0.29
N LYS A 41 -13.05 22.69 0.79
CA LYS A 41 -12.74 22.70 2.22
C LYS A 41 -13.83 23.37 3.08
N LYS A 42 -14.48 24.41 2.55
CA LYS A 42 -15.59 25.10 3.23
C LYS A 42 -16.78 24.18 3.48
N VAL A 43 -17.10 23.31 2.52
CA VAL A 43 -18.19 22.33 2.63
C VAL A 43 -17.82 21.27 3.67
N LEU A 44 -16.60 20.72 3.61
CA LEU A 44 -16.12 19.74 4.58
C LEU A 44 -16.18 20.28 6.03
N LYS A 45 -15.68 21.51 6.25
CA LYS A 45 -15.77 22.18 7.56
C LYS A 45 -17.21 22.39 8.02
N SER A 46 -18.11 22.74 7.11
CA SER A 46 -19.54 22.88 7.42
C SER A 46 -20.17 21.54 7.82
N LEU A 47 -19.84 20.46 7.12
CA LEU A 47 -20.30 19.11 7.46
C LEU A 47 -19.75 18.62 8.80
N GLU A 48 -18.47 18.87 9.08
CA GLU A 48 -17.86 18.56 10.39
C GLU A 48 -18.51 19.36 11.51
N ALA A 49 -18.80 20.65 11.30
CA ALA A 49 -19.52 21.48 12.26
C ALA A 49 -20.93 20.94 12.57
N ILE A 50 -21.64 20.45 11.56
CA ILE A 50 -22.95 19.81 11.72
C ILE A 50 -22.82 18.50 12.53
N CYS A 51 -21.83 17.66 12.21
CA CYS A 51 -21.59 16.41 12.95
C CYS A 51 -21.21 16.68 14.41
N ARG A 52 -20.38 17.70 14.66
CA ARG A 52 -19.98 18.15 16.00
C ARG A 52 -21.19 18.68 16.78
N SER A 53 -22.03 19.50 16.16
CA SER A 53 -23.25 20.04 16.77
C SER A 53 -24.22 18.91 17.17
N PHE A 54 -24.40 17.94 16.27
CA PHE A 54 -25.26 16.80 16.51
C PHE A 54 -24.71 15.89 17.62
N LEU A 55 -23.40 15.63 17.64
CA LEU A 55 -22.78 14.80 18.67
C LEU A 55 -23.04 15.36 20.08
N TRP A 56 -22.69 16.63 20.31
CA TRP A 56 -22.71 17.22 21.65
C TRP A 56 -24.11 17.62 22.12
N LYS A 57 -24.90 18.26 21.25
CA LYS A 57 -26.19 18.85 21.63
C LYS A 57 -27.40 18.19 20.97
N GLY A 58 -27.18 17.23 20.06
CA GLY A 58 -28.28 16.54 19.38
C GLY A 58 -28.99 17.43 18.36
N GLN A 59 -28.43 18.59 17.99
CA GLN A 59 -29.05 19.57 17.09
C GLN A 59 -28.24 19.74 15.80
N ALA A 60 -28.90 20.18 14.72
CA ALA A 60 -28.26 20.38 13.42
C ALA A 60 -27.36 21.63 13.37
N LEU A 61 -27.67 22.65 14.18
CA LEU A 61 -26.95 23.91 14.24
C LEU A 61 -26.72 24.25 15.71
N PHE A 62 -25.46 24.45 16.10
CA PHE A 62 -25.08 24.89 17.43
C PHE A 62 -23.84 25.78 17.33
N HIS A 63 -23.79 26.84 18.14
CA HIS A 63 -22.70 27.84 18.13
C HIS A 63 -21.76 27.75 19.34
N GLY A 64 -21.80 26.66 20.12
CA GLY A 64 -20.87 26.45 21.24
C GLY A 64 -19.77 25.42 20.95
N ALA A 65 -18.72 25.48 21.76
CA ALA A 65 -17.63 24.51 21.72
C ALA A 65 -18.07 23.15 22.31
N GLY A 66 -17.64 22.06 21.66
CA GLY A 66 -17.70 20.73 22.25
C GLY A 66 -16.67 20.55 23.36
N VAL A 67 -16.91 19.60 24.24
CA VAL A 67 -16.07 19.32 25.42
C VAL A 67 -14.66 18.86 25.02
N VAL A 68 -14.53 18.23 23.85
CA VAL A 68 -13.25 17.70 23.34
C VAL A 68 -12.95 18.30 21.95
N ALA A 69 -11.66 18.53 21.69
CA ALA A 69 -11.15 18.91 20.37
C ALA A 69 -11.59 17.88 19.31
N TRP A 70 -12.02 18.35 18.15
CA TRP A 70 -12.58 17.47 17.12
C TRP A 70 -11.53 16.49 16.58
N GLU A 71 -10.28 16.93 16.55
CA GLU A 71 -9.11 16.17 16.14
C GLU A 71 -8.89 14.93 17.02
N ASN A 72 -9.16 15.03 18.32
CA ASN A 72 -9.05 13.93 19.28
C ASN A 72 -10.26 13.00 19.19
N VAL A 73 -11.45 13.55 18.98
CA VAL A 73 -12.68 12.78 18.75
C VAL A 73 -12.55 11.89 17.51
N CYS A 74 -11.89 12.37 16.46
CA CYS A 74 -11.71 11.63 15.22
C CYS A 74 -10.64 10.52 15.28
N GLN A 75 -9.89 10.40 16.37
CA GLN A 75 -8.89 9.34 16.49
C GLN A 75 -9.53 7.95 16.52
N PRO A 76 -8.78 6.89 16.14
CA PRO A 76 -9.21 5.52 16.34
C PRO A 76 -9.58 5.23 17.80
N LYS A 77 -10.49 4.26 18.01
CA LYS A 77 -10.88 3.84 19.37
C LYS A 77 -9.69 3.34 20.20
N SER A 78 -8.71 2.70 19.54
CA SER A 78 -7.46 2.26 20.18
C SER A 78 -6.59 3.40 20.68
N ALA A 79 -6.71 4.60 20.09
CA ALA A 79 -6.00 5.80 20.49
C ALA A 79 -6.87 6.73 21.39
N GLY A 80 -7.97 6.20 21.95
CA GLY A 80 -8.86 6.96 22.84
C GLY A 80 -9.88 7.87 22.14
N GLY A 81 -9.99 7.80 20.80
CA GLY A 81 -10.99 8.55 20.05
C GLY A 81 -12.32 7.81 19.86
N LEU A 82 -13.27 8.44 19.16
CA LEU A 82 -14.60 7.87 18.89
C LEU A 82 -14.71 7.15 17.53
N GLY A 83 -13.61 7.09 16.78
CA GLY A 83 -13.57 6.44 15.46
C GLY A 83 -14.34 7.17 14.37
N ILE A 84 -14.65 8.46 14.56
CA ILE A 84 -15.28 9.30 13.53
C ILE A 84 -14.20 9.70 12.52
N LYS A 85 -14.38 9.35 11.25
CA LYS A 85 -13.40 9.69 10.20
C LYS A 85 -13.37 11.20 9.95
N LYS A 86 -12.18 11.80 9.91
CA LYS A 86 -12.00 13.18 9.42
C LYS A 86 -12.41 13.26 7.96
N LEU A 87 -13.32 14.19 7.64
CA LEU A 87 -13.95 14.21 6.32
C LEU A 87 -12.97 14.65 5.23
N GLU A 88 -12.05 15.56 5.56
CA GLU A 88 -10.99 16.00 4.64
C GLU A 88 -10.02 14.88 4.29
N GLU A 89 -9.52 14.14 5.30
CA GLU A 89 -8.60 13.02 5.08
C GLU A 89 -9.27 11.88 4.31
N TRP A 90 -10.53 11.57 4.64
CA TRP A 90 -11.29 10.57 3.92
C TRP A 90 -11.55 10.97 2.46
N ASN A 91 -11.83 12.24 2.17
CA ASN A 91 -12.00 12.70 0.78
C ASN A 91 -10.69 12.58 -0.01
N LYS A 92 -9.54 12.94 0.57
CA LYS A 92 -8.23 12.72 -0.06
C LYS A 92 -8.03 11.23 -0.35
N ALA A 93 -8.21 10.36 0.65
CA ALA A 93 -8.05 8.92 0.52
C ALA A 93 -8.99 8.31 -0.54
N ALA A 94 -10.26 8.76 -0.58
CA ALA A 94 -11.24 8.29 -1.55
C ALA A 94 -10.85 8.66 -2.99
N ILE A 95 -10.19 9.80 -3.21
CA ILE A 95 -9.72 10.23 -4.53
C ILE A 95 -8.42 9.52 -4.93
N CYS A 96 -7.62 9.04 -3.97
CA CYS A 96 -6.43 8.23 -4.26
C CYS A 96 -6.74 7.00 -5.14
N LYS A 97 -7.95 6.44 -5.03
CA LYS A 97 -8.37 5.30 -5.89
C LYS A 97 -8.30 5.65 -7.38
N TYR A 98 -8.61 6.88 -7.75
CA TYR A 98 -8.55 7.35 -9.14
C TYR A 98 -7.12 7.59 -9.58
N ILE A 99 -6.27 8.16 -8.71
CA ILE A 99 -4.84 8.33 -8.97
C ILE A 99 -4.19 6.97 -9.23
N TRP A 100 -4.53 5.96 -8.43
CA TRP A 100 -4.10 4.58 -8.62
C TRP A 100 -4.62 3.98 -9.94
N ALA A 101 -5.90 4.17 -10.26
CA ALA A 101 -6.50 3.68 -11.49
C ALA A 101 -5.85 4.29 -12.75
N ILE A 102 -5.49 5.59 -12.71
CA ILE A 102 -4.76 6.28 -13.77
C ILE A 102 -3.36 5.68 -13.96
N SER A 103 -2.63 5.46 -12.85
CA SER A 103 -1.28 4.87 -12.88
C SER A 103 -1.27 3.48 -13.49
N ASN A 104 -2.24 2.63 -13.12
CA ASN A 104 -2.32 1.26 -13.60
C ASN A 104 -2.98 1.10 -14.97
N LYS A 105 -3.33 2.22 -15.64
CA LYS A 105 -3.97 2.24 -16.96
C LYS A 105 -5.17 1.29 -17.03
N GLN A 106 -6.02 1.27 -15.99
CA GLN A 106 -7.21 0.42 -16.01
C GLN A 106 -8.09 0.75 -17.22
N GLU A 107 -8.70 -0.26 -17.82
CA GLU A 107 -9.52 -0.09 -19.01
C GLU A 107 -10.93 0.43 -18.66
N SER A 108 -11.02 1.72 -18.33
CA SER A 108 -12.31 2.43 -18.31
C SER A 108 -12.35 3.52 -19.37
N LEU A 109 -13.54 3.81 -19.92
CA LEU A 109 -13.72 4.87 -20.90
C LEU A 109 -13.24 6.23 -20.39
N TRP A 110 -13.53 6.53 -19.12
CA TRP A 110 -13.05 7.74 -18.45
C TRP A 110 -11.51 7.78 -18.41
N LEU A 111 -10.84 6.68 -18.09
CA LEU A 111 -9.37 6.62 -18.07
C LEU A 111 -8.77 6.77 -19.46
N ARG A 112 -9.36 6.14 -20.49
CA ARG A 112 -8.93 6.32 -21.88
C ARG A 112 -9.05 7.78 -22.31
N TRP A 113 -10.14 8.45 -21.95
CA TRP A 113 -10.34 9.87 -22.22
C TRP A 113 -9.34 10.76 -21.44
N VAL A 114 -9.09 10.46 -20.16
CA VAL A 114 -8.08 11.18 -19.37
C VAL A 114 -6.68 11.06 -19.98
N HIS A 115 -6.31 9.85 -20.40
CA HIS A 115 -5.03 9.60 -21.06
C HIS A 115 -4.94 10.28 -22.43
N SER A 116 -6.01 10.34 -23.21
CA SER A 116 -5.98 11.01 -24.53
C SER A 116 -6.01 12.54 -24.45
N VAL A 117 -6.74 13.11 -23.49
CA VAL A 117 -6.95 14.56 -23.39
C VAL A 117 -5.91 15.24 -22.50
N TYR A 118 -5.71 14.74 -21.27
CA TYR A 118 -4.84 15.39 -20.29
C TYR A 118 -3.40 14.92 -20.37
N ILE A 119 -3.16 13.61 -20.23
CA ILE A 119 -1.81 13.05 -20.06
C ILE A 119 -1.08 12.93 -21.41
N LYS A 120 -1.82 12.61 -22.49
CA LYS A 120 -1.33 12.41 -23.86
C LYS A 120 -0.20 11.37 -23.90
N LYS A 121 1.04 11.81 -24.16
CA LYS A 121 2.24 10.95 -24.23
C LYS A 121 3.15 11.09 -23.00
N GLN A 122 2.74 11.87 -22.00
CA GLN A 122 3.54 12.07 -20.79
C GLN A 122 3.37 10.91 -19.80
N GLU A 123 4.35 10.71 -18.94
CA GLU A 123 4.26 9.75 -17.85
C GLU A 123 3.50 10.36 -16.67
N TRP A 124 2.58 9.61 -16.07
CA TRP A 124 1.69 10.09 -15.01
C TRP A 124 2.41 10.67 -13.79
N TRP A 125 3.48 10.02 -13.33
CA TRP A 125 4.20 10.41 -12.10
C TRP A 125 5.12 11.63 -12.29
N SER A 126 5.46 11.97 -13.53
CA SER A 126 6.20 13.18 -13.91
C SER A 126 5.29 14.28 -14.49
N PHE A 127 4.02 13.98 -14.75
CA PHE A 127 3.04 14.91 -15.30
C PHE A 127 2.71 16.09 -14.37
N SER A 128 2.76 17.31 -14.89
CA SER A 128 2.32 18.54 -14.23
C SER A 128 1.08 19.14 -14.90
N ALA A 129 0.11 19.60 -14.12
CA ALA A 129 -1.11 20.21 -14.65
C ALA A 129 -0.84 21.62 -15.22
N SER A 130 -1.35 21.89 -16.43
CA SER A 130 -1.40 23.24 -17.00
C SER A 130 -2.38 24.14 -16.24
N VAL A 131 -2.13 25.45 -16.27
CA VAL A 131 -2.98 26.49 -15.64
C VAL A 131 -4.41 26.46 -16.19
N HIS A 132 -4.55 26.14 -17.48
CA HIS A 132 -5.83 26.09 -18.21
C HIS A 132 -6.68 24.87 -17.89
N PHE A 133 -6.17 23.88 -17.15
CA PHE A 133 -6.96 22.72 -16.77
C PHE A 133 -8.00 23.05 -15.69
N SER A 134 -9.04 22.24 -15.65
CA SER A 134 -10.13 22.39 -14.69
C SER A 134 -9.60 22.37 -13.26
N PHE A 135 -10.24 23.14 -12.37
CA PHE A 135 -9.91 23.16 -10.95
C PHE A 135 -9.83 21.75 -10.35
N TYR A 136 -10.78 20.90 -10.75
CA TYR A 136 -10.84 19.52 -10.33
C TYR A 136 -9.56 18.74 -10.71
N TRP A 137 -9.17 18.82 -11.99
CA TRP A 137 -7.98 18.13 -12.48
C TRP A 137 -6.71 18.63 -11.79
N LYS A 138 -6.58 19.95 -11.61
CA LYS A 138 -5.45 20.55 -10.87
C LYS A 138 -5.37 20.04 -9.43
N LYS A 139 -6.50 19.90 -8.73
CA LYS A 139 -6.52 19.35 -7.37
C LYS A 139 -6.16 17.87 -7.32
N MET A 140 -6.57 17.09 -8.32
CA MET A 140 -6.21 15.67 -8.39
C MET A 140 -4.71 15.48 -8.66
N VAL A 141 -4.11 16.29 -9.54
CA VAL A 141 -2.65 16.27 -9.78
C VAL A 141 -1.87 16.73 -8.56
N ALA A 142 -2.32 17.79 -7.87
CA ALA A 142 -1.69 18.23 -6.62
C ALA A 142 -1.77 17.14 -5.53
N LEU A 143 -2.87 16.38 -5.46
CA LEU A 143 -2.98 15.24 -4.56
C LEU A 143 -2.03 14.11 -4.97
N LYS A 144 -1.88 13.83 -6.26
CA LYS A 144 -0.88 12.88 -6.79
C LYS A 144 0.53 13.28 -6.35
N ASP A 145 0.90 14.55 -6.47
CA ASP A 145 2.21 15.05 -6.04
C ASP A 145 2.40 14.95 -4.52
N HIS A 146 1.36 15.24 -3.74
CA HIS A 146 1.38 15.03 -2.29
C HIS A 146 1.57 13.55 -1.90
N ILE A 147 0.88 12.62 -2.59
CA ILE A 147 1.07 11.18 -2.38
C ILE A 147 2.47 10.75 -2.78
N LYS A 148 2.96 11.24 -3.92
CA LYS A 148 4.33 10.99 -4.38
C LYS A 148 5.35 11.44 -3.34
N ASN A 149 5.21 12.64 -2.78
CA ASN A 149 6.10 13.13 -1.72
C ASN A 149 6.01 12.30 -0.43
N ILE A 150 4.83 11.79 -0.06
CA ILE A 150 4.69 10.85 1.07
C ILE A 150 5.37 9.52 0.77
N ALA A 151 5.19 8.98 -0.44
CA ALA A 151 5.77 7.70 -0.85
C ALA A 151 7.30 7.79 -1.07
N ASP A 152 7.77 8.94 -1.54
CA ASP A 152 9.18 9.28 -1.72
C ASP A 152 9.84 9.77 -0.43
N SER A 153 9.06 9.97 0.65
CA SER A 153 9.64 10.22 1.96
C SER A 153 10.50 9.04 2.39
N ALA A 154 11.64 9.32 3.02
CA ALA A 154 12.56 8.31 3.54
C ALA A 154 11.87 7.33 4.53
N GLU A 155 10.68 7.67 5.03
CA GLU A 155 9.88 6.86 5.96
C GLU A 155 9.10 5.73 5.27
N PHE A 156 8.72 5.87 3.99
CA PHE A 156 8.06 4.82 3.20
C PHE A 156 9.04 4.00 2.35
N GLN A 157 10.21 4.56 1.99
CA GLN A 157 11.21 3.88 1.17
C GLN A 157 12.09 2.86 1.91
N ARG A 158 11.95 2.72 3.23
CA ARG A 158 12.64 1.66 3.99
C ARG A 158 11.65 0.57 4.33
N LEU A 159 11.95 -0.65 3.90
CA LEU A 159 11.32 -1.87 4.37
C LEU A 159 11.09 -1.76 5.88
N LYS A 160 9.88 -2.09 6.36
CA LYS A 160 9.53 -2.00 7.78
C LYS A 160 10.16 -3.15 8.59
N THR A 161 11.48 -3.25 8.53
CA THR A 161 12.30 -4.15 9.33
C THR A 161 12.35 -3.68 10.78
N LYS A 162 12.63 -4.59 11.72
CA LYS A 162 12.60 -4.27 13.16
C LYS A 162 13.61 -3.19 13.55
N ASP A 163 14.78 -3.11 12.89
CA ASP A 163 15.73 -2.00 13.09
C ASP A 163 15.10 -0.63 12.81
N GLN A 164 14.22 -0.51 11.82
CA GLN A 164 13.52 0.73 11.53
C GLN A 164 12.45 1.02 12.59
N LEU A 165 11.75 0.00 13.09
CA LEU A 165 10.75 0.18 14.15
C LEU A 165 11.38 0.70 15.45
N VAL A 166 12.54 0.15 15.84
CA VAL A 166 13.32 0.62 17.00
C VAL A 166 13.76 2.07 16.81
N ARG A 167 14.24 2.45 15.62
CA ARG A 167 14.59 3.85 15.31
C ARG A 167 13.41 4.82 15.44
N TYR A 168 12.19 4.35 15.21
CA TYR A 168 10.97 5.13 15.43
C TYR A 168 10.48 5.11 16.89
N GLY A 169 11.24 4.54 17.83
CA GLY A 169 10.90 4.48 19.25
C GLY A 169 9.88 3.41 19.62
N ILE A 170 9.57 2.48 18.71
CA ILE A 170 8.63 1.38 18.95
C ILE A 170 9.39 0.25 19.66
N GLN A 171 8.91 -0.15 20.83
CA GLN A 171 9.45 -1.29 21.58
C GLN A 171 9.10 -2.61 20.89
N VAL A 172 10.09 -3.27 20.29
CA VAL A 172 9.94 -4.58 19.62
C VAL A 172 11.18 -5.44 19.89
N ASN A 173 11.03 -6.77 19.88
CA ASN A 173 12.19 -7.67 19.86
C ASN A 173 12.96 -7.48 18.54
N GLU A 174 14.23 -7.05 18.63
CA GLU A 174 15.10 -6.71 17.50
C GLU A 174 15.56 -7.93 16.69
N ARG A 175 15.51 -9.13 17.26
CA ARG A 175 15.98 -10.35 16.61
C ARG A 175 15.14 -10.69 15.39
N CYS A 176 15.80 -11.22 14.36
CA CYS A 176 15.17 -11.64 13.13
C CYS A 176 14.12 -12.71 13.37
N SER A 177 12.90 -12.49 12.87
CA SER A 177 11.78 -13.41 13.09
C SER A 177 11.93 -14.74 12.32
N LEU A 178 12.97 -14.87 11.49
CA LEU A 178 13.25 -16.08 10.73
C LEU A 178 14.33 -16.94 11.39
N CYS A 179 15.48 -16.36 11.75
CA CYS A 179 16.59 -17.12 12.33
C CYS A 179 16.70 -17.00 13.85
N ASP A 180 16.11 -15.97 14.46
CA ASP A 180 16.21 -15.61 15.89
C ASP A 180 17.65 -15.47 16.45
N VAL A 181 18.65 -15.30 15.58
CA VAL A 181 20.08 -15.22 15.97
C VAL A 181 20.62 -13.79 15.91
N GLN A 182 20.37 -13.04 14.82
CA GLN A 182 20.87 -11.67 14.62
C GLN A 182 19.74 -10.65 14.53
N ASN A 183 20.07 -9.37 14.69
CA ASN A 183 19.08 -8.28 14.57
C ASN A 183 18.57 -8.13 13.14
N GLU A 184 17.25 -7.91 13.00
CA GLU A 184 16.60 -7.79 11.71
C GLU A 184 16.86 -6.41 11.07
N ASN A 185 17.59 -6.41 9.96
CA ASN A 185 17.71 -5.27 9.06
C ASN A 185 17.52 -5.74 7.60
N GLY A 186 17.47 -4.81 6.64
CA GLY A 186 17.23 -5.16 5.23
C GLY A 186 18.31 -6.07 4.60
N GLN A 187 19.58 -5.92 4.99
CA GLN A 187 20.68 -6.76 4.50
C GLN A 187 20.61 -8.16 5.11
N HIS A 188 20.40 -8.22 6.42
CA HIS A 188 20.20 -9.47 7.15
C HIS A 188 19.01 -10.25 6.58
N LEU A 189 17.86 -9.60 6.42
CA LEU A 189 16.65 -10.26 5.92
C LEU A 189 16.83 -10.84 4.51
N PHE A 190 17.56 -10.16 3.63
CA PHE A 190 17.77 -10.58 2.24
C PHE A 190 19.18 -11.10 1.99
N PHE A 191 19.43 -12.28 2.59
CA PHE A 191 20.51 -13.24 2.33
C PHE A 191 21.74 -13.24 3.26
N GLU A 192 21.79 -12.44 4.32
CA GLU A 192 22.75 -12.70 5.43
C GLU A 192 22.12 -13.54 6.56
N CYS A 193 20.79 -13.61 6.62
CA CYS A 193 20.04 -14.53 7.47
C CYS A 193 20.27 -15.97 7.00
N SER A 194 20.57 -16.87 7.95
CA SER A 194 20.83 -18.29 7.67
C SER A 194 19.70 -18.96 6.90
N VAL A 195 18.44 -18.70 7.28
CA VAL A 195 17.24 -19.22 6.60
C VAL A 195 17.15 -18.68 5.18
N ALA A 196 17.29 -17.36 5.00
CA ALA A 196 17.21 -16.73 3.68
C ALA A 196 18.34 -17.20 2.75
N SER A 197 19.55 -17.33 3.28
CA SER A 197 20.72 -17.83 2.55
C SER A 197 20.53 -19.29 2.14
N GLN A 198 19.96 -20.14 3.00
CA GLN A 198 19.67 -21.53 2.66
C GLN A 198 18.64 -21.62 1.53
N CYS A 199 17.58 -20.81 1.59
CA CYS A 199 16.59 -20.76 0.52
C CYS A 199 17.18 -20.30 -0.82
N LEU A 200 18.12 -19.35 -0.79
CA LEU A 200 18.85 -18.92 -1.98
C LEU A 200 19.68 -20.07 -2.57
N LEU A 201 20.44 -20.79 -1.76
CA LEU A 201 21.26 -21.92 -2.21
C LEU A 201 20.43 -23.03 -2.86
N GLU A 202 19.24 -23.31 -2.32
CA GLU A 202 18.35 -24.32 -2.90
C GLU A 202 17.75 -23.87 -4.23
N ILE A 203 17.38 -22.59 -4.36
CA ILE A 203 16.91 -22.03 -5.63
C ILE A 203 18.06 -21.99 -6.66
N GLU A 204 19.28 -21.64 -6.25
CA GLU A 204 20.46 -21.67 -7.11
C GLU A 204 20.75 -23.09 -7.61
N SER A 205 20.71 -24.08 -6.72
CA SER A 205 20.88 -25.50 -7.06
C SER A 205 19.81 -25.96 -8.05
N TRP A 206 18.53 -25.66 -7.77
CA TRP A 206 17.42 -26.03 -8.63
C TRP A 206 17.54 -25.42 -10.03
N LEU A 207 17.89 -24.12 -10.13
CA LEU A 207 18.06 -23.43 -11.42
C LEU A 207 19.39 -23.77 -12.13
N LYS A 208 20.28 -24.57 -11.51
CA LYS A 208 21.66 -24.77 -11.96
C LYS A 208 22.41 -23.43 -12.14
N TRP A 209 22.14 -22.50 -11.24
CA TRP A 209 22.67 -21.15 -11.25
C TRP A 209 23.95 -21.07 -10.39
N ASN A 210 25.10 -21.01 -11.06
CA ASN A 210 26.40 -20.84 -10.39
C ASN A 210 26.73 -19.37 -10.11
N ALA A 211 25.94 -18.71 -9.26
CA ALA A 211 26.29 -17.38 -8.75
C ALA A 211 27.38 -17.47 -7.67
N ARG A 212 28.27 -16.47 -7.63
CA ARG A 212 29.24 -16.26 -6.53
C ARG A 212 28.80 -15.18 -5.53
N ALA A 213 27.68 -14.51 -5.81
CA ALA A 213 27.19 -13.39 -5.03
C ALA A 213 26.30 -13.87 -3.89
N LYS A 214 26.45 -13.29 -2.69
CA LYS A 214 25.69 -13.70 -1.49
C LYS A 214 24.77 -12.63 -0.94
N SER A 215 24.72 -11.46 -1.58
CA SER A 215 23.83 -10.36 -1.18
C SER A 215 22.95 -9.95 -2.35
N LEU A 216 21.74 -9.47 -2.03
CA LEU A 216 20.77 -9.03 -3.03
C LEU A 216 21.35 -8.01 -4.04
N PRO A 217 22.09 -6.95 -3.65
CA PRO A 217 22.68 -6.02 -4.60
C PRO A 217 23.74 -6.65 -5.52
N GLN A 218 24.54 -7.58 -4.98
CA GLN A 218 25.56 -8.28 -5.76
C GLN A 218 24.92 -9.25 -6.76
N LEU A 219 23.84 -9.95 -6.38
CA LEU A 219 23.10 -10.86 -7.25
C LEU A 219 22.46 -10.11 -8.44
N VAL A 220 21.77 -9.00 -8.16
CA VAL A 220 21.19 -8.15 -9.21
C VAL A 220 22.26 -7.63 -10.18
N ARG A 221 23.40 -7.17 -9.63
CA ARG A 221 24.54 -6.71 -10.44
C ARG A 221 25.14 -7.84 -11.28
N TRP A 222 25.24 -9.05 -10.71
CA TRP A 222 25.75 -10.23 -11.42
C TRP A 222 24.84 -10.60 -12.59
N ILE A 223 23.52 -10.68 -12.38
CA ILE A 223 22.54 -10.98 -13.45
C ILE A 223 22.65 -9.97 -14.60
N GLY A 224 22.80 -8.69 -14.27
CA GLY A 224 22.99 -7.63 -15.28
C GLY A 224 24.22 -7.87 -16.15
N LYS A 225 25.37 -8.19 -15.53
CA LYS A 225 26.67 -8.35 -16.19
C LYS A 225 26.93 -9.74 -16.80
N ALA A 226 26.14 -10.75 -16.43
CA ALA A 226 26.35 -12.12 -16.89
C ALA A 226 26.26 -12.25 -18.43
N LYS A 227 27.16 -13.01 -19.04
CA LYS A 227 27.15 -13.34 -20.48
C LYS A 227 26.29 -14.59 -20.74
N ILE A 228 24.99 -14.48 -20.46
CA ILE A 228 23.99 -15.54 -20.62
C ILE A 228 22.81 -15.04 -21.48
N SER A 229 21.95 -15.95 -21.93
CA SER A 229 20.79 -15.59 -22.75
C SER A 229 19.86 -14.61 -22.03
N LYS A 230 19.17 -13.77 -22.81
CA LYS A 230 18.20 -12.80 -22.29
C LYS A 230 17.11 -13.48 -21.46
N PHE A 231 16.67 -14.67 -21.91
CA PHE A 231 15.68 -15.47 -21.20
C PHE A 231 16.20 -15.91 -19.83
N LYS A 232 17.41 -16.50 -19.74
CA LYS A 232 17.98 -16.88 -18.43
C LYS A 232 18.16 -15.70 -17.48
N LYS A 233 18.53 -14.50 -17.98
CA LYS A 233 18.56 -13.29 -17.14
C LYS A 233 17.19 -12.96 -16.54
N GLN A 234 16.13 -13.07 -17.35
CA GLN A 234 14.76 -12.84 -16.88
C GLN A 234 14.34 -13.89 -15.85
N VAL A 235 14.65 -15.16 -16.08
CA VAL A 235 14.36 -16.25 -15.13
C VAL A 235 15.07 -16.00 -13.79
N TYR A 236 16.37 -15.68 -13.78
CA TYR A 236 17.11 -15.41 -12.55
C TYR A 236 16.63 -14.15 -11.82
N ALA A 237 16.30 -13.08 -12.56
CA ALA A 237 15.72 -11.88 -11.96
C ALA A 237 14.35 -12.16 -11.32
N ALA A 238 13.49 -12.93 -11.99
CA ALA A 238 12.22 -13.37 -11.45
C ALA A 238 12.41 -14.26 -10.22
N ALA A 239 13.42 -15.13 -10.21
CA ALA A 239 13.73 -15.99 -9.07
C ALA A 239 14.10 -15.20 -7.82
N ILE A 240 14.98 -14.22 -7.98
CA ILE A 240 15.36 -13.33 -6.87
C ILE A 240 14.16 -12.51 -6.39
N ALA A 241 13.36 -11.95 -7.31
CA ALA A 241 12.17 -11.19 -6.94
C ALA A 241 11.13 -12.04 -6.20
N ALA A 242 10.85 -13.25 -6.69
CA ALA A 242 9.95 -14.21 -6.05
C ALA A 242 10.45 -14.61 -4.67
N LEU A 243 11.74 -14.92 -4.54
CA LEU A 243 12.35 -15.32 -3.28
C LEU A 243 12.32 -14.20 -2.22
N VAL A 244 12.71 -12.97 -2.61
CA VAL A 244 12.62 -11.77 -1.75
C VAL A 244 11.18 -11.58 -1.25
N TYR A 245 10.21 -11.71 -2.14
CA TYR A 245 8.81 -11.54 -1.78
C TYR A 245 8.30 -12.67 -0.86
N SER A 246 8.65 -13.93 -1.12
CA SER A 246 8.32 -15.07 -0.26
C SER A 246 8.92 -14.91 1.14
N ILE A 247 10.20 -14.50 1.24
CA ILE A 247 10.86 -14.22 2.52
C ILE A 247 10.12 -13.11 3.28
N TRP A 248 9.81 -12.00 2.61
CA TRP A 248 9.07 -10.90 3.21
C TRP A 248 7.67 -11.32 3.69
N ARG A 249 6.95 -12.10 2.87
CA ARG A 249 5.62 -12.62 3.20
C ARG A 249 5.69 -13.55 4.41
N THR A 250 6.61 -14.52 4.42
CA THR A 250 6.78 -15.47 5.52
C THR A 250 7.15 -14.75 6.81
N ARG A 251 8.10 -13.81 6.76
CA ARG A 251 8.45 -12.97 7.93
C ARG A 251 7.23 -12.26 8.51
N ASN A 252 6.37 -11.70 7.66
CA ASN A 252 5.15 -11.04 8.12
C ASN A 252 4.12 -12.05 8.67
N ALA A 253 3.99 -13.23 8.07
CA ALA A 253 3.11 -14.27 8.59
C ALA A 253 3.55 -14.75 9.98
N VAL A 254 4.85 -14.92 10.22
CA VAL A 254 5.39 -15.26 11.56
C VAL A 254 5.04 -14.18 12.59
N ILE A 255 5.20 -12.90 12.22
CA ILE A 255 4.95 -11.77 13.13
C ILE A 255 3.46 -11.60 13.46
N TRP A 256 2.57 -11.73 12.46
CA TRP A 256 1.16 -11.35 12.60
C TRP A 256 0.20 -12.53 12.78
N GLN A 257 0.62 -13.76 12.47
CA GLN A 257 -0.25 -14.94 12.44
C GLN A 257 0.27 -16.10 13.32
N GLU A 258 1.31 -15.88 14.13
CA GLU A 258 1.94 -16.89 15.01
C GLU A 258 2.29 -18.21 14.29
N ASN A 259 2.52 -18.15 12.98
CA ASN A 259 2.85 -19.33 12.19
C ASN A 259 4.27 -19.81 12.49
N SER A 260 4.45 -21.11 12.71
CA SER A 260 5.78 -21.73 12.78
C SER A 260 6.50 -21.63 11.44
N LEU A 261 7.78 -21.26 11.46
CA LEU A 261 8.62 -21.22 10.28
C LEU A 261 8.71 -22.61 9.61
N ASN A 262 8.37 -22.70 8.33
CA ASN A 262 8.60 -23.89 7.52
C ASN A 262 9.38 -23.52 6.26
N SER A 263 10.70 -23.71 6.32
CA SER A 263 11.63 -23.38 5.22
C SER A 263 11.31 -24.12 3.93
N ASN A 264 10.90 -25.40 4.02
CA ASN A 264 10.55 -26.22 2.86
C ASN A 264 9.34 -25.64 2.12
N ARG A 265 8.32 -25.20 2.85
CA ARG A 265 7.14 -24.56 2.27
C ARG A 265 7.48 -23.24 1.58
N LEU A 266 8.36 -22.43 2.16
CA LEU A 266 8.82 -21.18 1.54
C LEU A 266 9.49 -21.45 0.18
N ILE A 267 10.30 -22.50 0.10
CA ILE A 267 11.03 -22.87 -1.12
C ILE A 267 10.06 -23.40 -2.17
N GLU A 268 9.15 -24.29 -1.80
CA GLU A 268 8.11 -24.81 -2.72
C GLU A 268 7.19 -23.69 -3.23
N ASP A 269 6.73 -22.78 -2.36
CA ASP A 269 5.93 -21.63 -2.75
C ASP A 269 6.69 -20.71 -3.72
N THR A 270 8.01 -20.57 -3.52
CA THR A 270 8.88 -19.77 -4.41
C THR A 270 9.06 -20.45 -5.77
N LYS A 271 9.33 -21.75 -5.81
CA LYS A 271 9.43 -22.54 -7.06
C LYS A 271 8.12 -22.48 -7.84
N TRP A 272 6.99 -22.70 -7.17
CA TRP A 272 5.66 -22.61 -7.77
C TRP A 272 5.37 -21.23 -8.33
N SER A 273 5.61 -20.18 -7.53
CA SER A 273 5.42 -18.80 -7.96
C SER A 273 6.28 -18.46 -9.17
N LEU A 274 7.53 -18.92 -9.20
CA LEU A 274 8.44 -18.74 -10.34
C LEU A 274 7.92 -19.45 -11.60
N LYS A 275 7.58 -20.73 -11.51
CA LYS A 275 7.05 -21.52 -12.65
C LYS A 275 5.81 -20.84 -13.22
N LEU A 276 4.90 -20.40 -12.36
CA LEU A 276 3.68 -19.69 -12.76
C LEU A 276 3.98 -18.34 -13.42
N GLN A 277 4.86 -17.53 -12.84
CA GLN A 277 5.22 -16.23 -13.42
C GLN A 277 5.88 -16.37 -14.79
N ILE A 278 6.82 -17.31 -14.94
CA ILE A 278 7.53 -17.49 -16.22
C ILE A 278 6.61 -18.12 -17.27
N SER A 279 5.76 -19.08 -16.89
CA SER A 279 4.82 -19.72 -17.82
C SER A 279 3.78 -18.75 -18.38
N ILE A 280 3.30 -17.80 -17.56
CA ILE A 280 2.36 -16.75 -17.98
C ILE A 280 3.02 -15.75 -18.94
N PHE A 281 4.30 -15.42 -18.72
CA PHE A 281 5.02 -14.38 -19.47
C PHE A 281 6.08 -14.92 -20.43
N LEU A 282 5.95 -16.18 -20.88
CA LEU A 282 6.94 -16.85 -21.71
C LEU A 282 7.09 -16.13 -23.07
N PRO A 283 8.29 -15.63 -23.44
CA PRO A 283 8.48 -14.95 -24.72
C PRO A 283 8.14 -15.84 -25.93
N LYS A 284 7.55 -15.27 -26.98
CA LYS A 284 7.19 -16.02 -28.21
C LYS A 284 8.39 -16.56 -28.99
N LYS A 285 9.58 -15.98 -28.80
CA LYS A 285 10.84 -16.40 -29.45
C LYS A 285 11.87 -16.72 -28.37
N ILE A 286 12.11 -18.00 -28.13
CA ILE A 286 13.10 -18.54 -27.19
C ILE A 286 13.90 -19.61 -27.93
N LEU A 287 15.19 -19.73 -27.65
CA LEU A 287 16.02 -20.82 -28.16
C LEU A 287 15.48 -22.16 -27.62
N ASN A 288 15.41 -23.20 -28.45
CA ASN A 288 14.91 -24.51 -28.02
C ASN A 288 15.67 -25.04 -26.78
N VAL A 289 16.98 -24.85 -26.73
CA VAL A 289 17.82 -25.22 -25.57
C VAL A 289 17.39 -24.54 -24.26
N ASP A 290 16.98 -23.27 -24.33
CA ASP A 290 16.52 -22.52 -23.15
C ASP A 290 15.10 -22.95 -22.74
N LYS A 291 14.28 -23.34 -23.71
CA LYS A 291 12.93 -23.87 -23.49
C LYS A 291 12.99 -25.24 -22.82
N ASP A 292 13.81 -26.15 -23.35
CA ASP A 292 14.01 -27.50 -22.83
C ASP A 292 14.63 -27.45 -21.42
N TRP A 293 15.59 -26.55 -21.19
CA TRP A 293 16.13 -26.30 -19.86
C TRP A 293 15.05 -25.88 -18.86
N PHE A 294 14.15 -24.97 -19.24
CA PHE A 294 13.11 -24.48 -18.34
C PHE A 294 12.03 -25.55 -18.04
N TYR A 295 11.64 -26.35 -19.02
CA TYR A 295 10.68 -27.44 -18.80
C TYR A 295 11.26 -28.62 -18.02
N ALA A 296 12.59 -28.74 -17.94
CA ALA A 296 13.27 -29.75 -17.13
C ALA A 296 13.41 -29.35 -15.64
N LEU A 297 13.00 -28.13 -15.25
CA LEU A 297 12.97 -27.64 -13.86
C LEU A 297 11.66 -28.00 -13.17
#